data_AF-A0A815TXS1-F1
#
_entry.id   AF-A0A815TXS1-F1
#
_cell.length_a   1.000
_cell.length_b   1.000
_cell.length_c   1.000
_cell.angle_alpha   90.00
_cell.angle_beta   90.00
_cell.angle_gamma   90.00
#
_symmetry.space_group_name_H-M   'P 1'
#
loop_
_entity.id
_entity.type
_entity.pdbx_description
1 polymer ?
#
loop_
_entity_poly.entity_id
_entity_poly.type
_entity_poly.pdbx_seq_one_letter_code
_entity_poly.pdbx_strand_id
1 'polypeptide(L)'
;MMNHESLTQKVVVGIRQIPYSPNHLQVGVNPNKVFFKWPLDRNSKFHELNILKSNRDQLTRINFTNSNYFVYEHSLDQDSLYYWNVIYYDSTNVTIKRSSPFWEFKTKSLADLALLNVQPPPTAVETDTNILISWTVKNVGNATTSRSSWHDGIYGSSDDEFSSQKQLLGIVQQHRFLEPKGQYSAEFSLKLDERYIAKAYYIFVKVDDKQTLEDSDYSNNFFSQGKVIEVKQIPLPNLIPAVVILNPDIGTAGEELEIQININNRGEGYTKINSVWTDLVELYLITDQTNFRKIFQFSVNRNGFFNTSYIIKNKITLPLRYFGNASLLVTANKYDTLYESSLTDNTLSKPFIITPPLTAELKIIDYTKSMNVKTGEVLNVMYEVKNNGDADTNENRWFDYIRIISTKDNKEVLSKKLGVSGE
;
A
#
# COMPACT_ATOMS: atom_id res chain seq x y z
N MET A 1 -13.15 25.27 -99.22
CA MET A 1 -13.14 24.06 -98.39
C MET A 1 -11.83 24.05 -97.61
N MET A 2 -11.84 24.50 -96.35
CA MET A 2 -10.72 24.32 -95.42
C MET A 2 -11.15 23.24 -94.42
N ASN A 3 -10.39 22.14 -94.39
CA ASN A 3 -10.58 21.06 -93.45
C ASN A 3 -10.21 21.57 -92.05
N HIS A 4 -11.19 21.64 -91.15
CA HIS A 4 -10.93 21.74 -89.72
C HIS A 4 -10.68 20.33 -89.19
N GLU A 5 -9.44 20.04 -88.77
CA GLU A 5 -9.15 18.82 -88.03
C GLU A 5 -9.89 18.87 -86.69
N SER A 6 -10.79 17.91 -86.48
CA SER A 6 -11.51 17.72 -85.23
C SER A 6 -10.55 17.21 -84.16
N LEU A 7 -10.19 18.06 -83.20
CA LEU A 7 -9.42 17.68 -82.02
C LEU A 7 -10.30 16.83 -81.10
N THR A 8 -10.08 15.51 -81.10
CA THR A 8 -10.76 14.60 -80.16
C THR A 8 -9.95 14.48 -78.89
N GLN A 9 -10.29 15.26 -77.86
CA GLN A 9 -9.69 15.10 -76.53
C GLN A 9 -10.40 13.97 -75.78
N LYS A 10 -9.70 12.86 -75.55
CA LYS A 10 -10.17 11.81 -74.64
C LYS A 10 -10.10 12.32 -73.20
N VAL A 11 -11.21 12.82 -72.67
CA VAL A 11 -11.37 13.04 -71.23
C VAL A 11 -11.58 11.67 -70.59
N VAL A 12 -10.53 11.12 -70.00
CA VAL A 12 -10.70 9.99 -69.08
C VAL A 12 -11.27 10.58 -67.79
N VAL A 13 -12.58 10.45 -67.59
CA VAL A 13 -13.18 10.65 -66.28
C VAL A 13 -12.71 9.48 -65.42
N GLY A 14 -11.58 9.68 -64.74
CA GLY A 14 -11.11 8.75 -63.73
C GLY A 14 -12.18 8.60 -62.66
N ILE A 15 -12.33 7.37 -62.17
CA ILE A 15 -13.19 7.03 -61.02
C ILE A 15 -12.88 8.04 -59.91
N ARG A 16 -13.91 8.73 -59.41
CA ARG A 16 -13.80 9.73 -58.33
C ARG A 16 -12.94 9.13 -57.22
N GLN A 17 -11.69 9.60 -57.06
CA GLN A 17 -10.87 9.22 -55.92
C GLN A 17 -11.56 9.83 -54.70
N ILE A 18 -12.27 8.99 -53.94
CA ILE A 18 -12.92 9.36 -52.69
C ILE A 18 -11.90 9.05 -51.57
N PRO A 19 -11.74 9.94 -50.58
CA PRO A 19 -10.82 9.68 -49.48
C PRO A 19 -11.39 8.59 -48.59
N TYR A 20 -10.53 7.94 -47.81
CA TYR A 20 -10.96 6.96 -46.82
C TYR A 20 -11.39 7.62 -45.49
N SER A 21 -10.85 8.80 -45.16
CA SER A 21 -11.24 9.59 -43.98
C SER A 21 -10.65 11.01 -44.04
N PRO A 22 -11.36 12.06 -43.60
CA PRO A 22 -12.82 12.10 -43.55
C PRO A 22 -13.40 11.79 -44.94
N ASN A 23 -14.52 11.06 -45.02
CA ASN A 23 -15.20 10.86 -46.30
C ASN A 23 -15.63 12.21 -46.90
N HIS A 24 -15.69 12.30 -48.23
CA HIS A 24 -16.26 13.50 -48.85
C HIS A 24 -17.75 13.63 -48.44
N LEU A 25 -18.12 14.83 -47.98
CA LEU A 25 -19.40 15.18 -47.36
C LEU A 25 -19.62 14.55 -45.96
N GLN A 26 -18.56 14.09 -45.28
CA GLN A 26 -18.70 13.59 -43.91
C GLN A 26 -19.06 14.73 -42.96
N VAL A 27 -20.12 14.52 -42.18
CA VAL A 27 -20.50 15.41 -41.07
C VAL A 27 -20.13 14.76 -39.73
N GLY A 28 -20.07 15.55 -38.67
CA GLY A 28 -19.84 15.03 -37.33
C GLY A 28 -18.38 14.72 -37.01
N VAL A 29 -17.43 15.23 -37.81
CA VAL A 29 -16.00 15.00 -37.60
C VAL A 29 -15.56 15.68 -36.31
N ASN A 30 -14.81 14.98 -35.45
CA ASN A 30 -14.31 15.55 -34.21
C ASN A 30 -13.29 16.67 -34.53
N PRO A 31 -13.53 17.93 -34.10
CA PRO A 31 -12.67 19.06 -34.43
C PRO A 31 -11.27 19.00 -33.78
N ASN A 32 -11.10 18.29 -32.67
CA ASN A 32 -9.84 18.21 -31.93
C ASN A 32 -8.93 17.07 -32.40
N LYS A 33 -9.46 16.11 -33.17
CA LYS A 33 -8.69 14.98 -33.69
C LYS A 33 -9.27 14.49 -35.00
N VAL A 34 -8.67 14.92 -36.11
CA VAL A 34 -9.11 14.53 -37.46
C VAL A 34 -8.14 13.50 -38.04
N PHE A 35 -8.67 12.31 -38.34
CA PHE A 35 -7.92 11.29 -39.07
C PHE A 35 -8.08 11.49 -40.58
N PHE A 36 -7.01 11.90 -41.24
CA PHE A 36 -6.93 11.98 -42.69
C PHE A 36 -6.34 10.69 -43.25
N LYS A 37 -6.99 10.12 -44.27
CA LYS A 37 -6.54 8.93 -44.99
C LYS A 37 -7.04 8.99 -46.42
N TRP A 38 -6.15 8.80 -47.39
CA TRP A 38 -6.43 9.00 -48.81
C TRP A 38 -5.94 7.84 -49.69
N PRO A 39 -6.49 7.69 -50.91
CA PRO A 39 -5.98 6.74 -51.89
C PRO A 39 -4.57 7.13 -52.37
N LEU A 40 -3.74 6.14 -52.69
CA LEU A 40 -2.43 6.38 -53.28
C LEU A 40 -2.57 6.70 -54.77
N ASP A 41 -1.73 7.61 -55.26
CA ASP A 41 -1.54 7.84 -56.69
C ASP A 41 -0.37 7.01 -57.24
N ARG A 42 -0.42 6.65 -58.53
CA ARG A 42 0.63 5.84 -59.17
C ARG A 42 1.98 6.54 -59.08
N ASN A 43 3.01 5.78 -58.73
CA ASN A 43 4.39 6.24 -58.57
C ASN A 43 4.56 7.39 -57.55
N SER A 44 3.58 7.66 -56.68
CA SER A 44 3.72 8.67 -55.63
C SER A 44 4.51 8.14 -54.43
N LYS A 45 5.41 8.97 -53.88
CA LYS A 45 6.19 8.64 -52.67
C LYS A 45 5.98 9.61 -51.52
N PHE A 46 5.70 10.88 -51.83
CA PHE A 46 5.42 11.90 -50.81
C PHE A 46 4.08 12.57 -51.09
N HIS A 47 3.43 13.02 -50.02
CA HIS A 47 2.09 13.55 -50.00
C HIS A 47 2.08 14.83 -49.16
N GLU A 48 1.69 15.94 -49.77
CA GLU A 48 1.38 17.18 -49.06
C GLU A 48 -0.12 17.22 -48.76
N LEU A 49 -0.48 17.32 -47.49
CA LEU A 49 -1.85 17.41 -47.05
C LEU A 49 -2.20 18.87 -46.75
N ASN A 50 -3.27 19.34 -47.37
CA ASN A 50 -3.72 20.72 -47.26
C ASN A 50 -5.17 20.78 -46.79
N ILE A 51 -5.50 21.80 -46.00
CA ILE A 51 -6.84 22.08 -45.50
C ILE A 51 -7.21 23.54 -45.74
N LEU A 52 -8.48 23.79 -46.01
CA LEU A 52 -9.08 25.10 -46.27
C LEU A 52 -10.38 25.19 -45.47
N LYS A 53 -10.52 26.21 -44.64
CA LYS A 53 -11.82 26.53 -44.03
C LYS A 53 -12.68 27.25 -45.08
N SER A 54 -13.93 26.85 -45.24
CA SER A 54 -14.84 27.37 -46.29
C SER A 54 -15.00 28.90 -46.36
N ASN A 55 -14.77 29.62 -45.27
CA ASN A 55 -14.87 31.07 -45.18
C ASN A 55 -13.51 31.79 -45.20
N ARG A 56 -12.42 31.09 -45.57
CA ARG A 56 -11.09 31.65 -45.76
C ARG A 56 -10.61 31.32 -47.16
N ASP A 57 -9.81 32.20 -47.74
CA ASP A 57 -9.23 32.00 -49.07
C ASP A 57 -7.84 31.32 -49.02
N GLN A 58 -7.31 31.09 -47.82
CA GLN A 58 -5.96 30.58 -47.64
C GLN A 58 -5.95 29.07 -47.40
N LEU A 59 -5.44 28.34 -48.39
CA LEU A 59 -5.09 26.94 -48.25
C LEU A 59 -3.90 26.80 -47.29
N THR A 60 -4.06 25.99 -46.25
CA THR A 60 -3.03 25.75 -45.24
C THR A 60 -2.47 24.34 -45.40
N ARG A 61 -1.16 24.24 -45.60
CA ARG A 61 -0.46 22.97 -45.51
C ARG A 61 -0.39 22.51 -44.06
N ILE A 62 -0.94 21.35 -43.77
CA ILE A 62 -0.95 20.78 -42.42
C ILE A 62 0.03 19.61 -42.26
N ASN A 63 0.47 18.98 -43.35
CA ASN A 63 1.49 17.94 -43.28
C ASN A 63 2.22 17.71 -44.61
N PHE A 64 3.40 17.09 -44.54
CA PHE A 64 4.08 16.47 -45.67
C PHE A 64 4.71 15.16 -45.23
N THR A 65 4.29 14.05 -45.83
CA THR A 65 4.60 12.71 -45.34
C THR A 65 4.81 11.74 -46.50
N ASN A 66 5.41 10.58 -46.22
CA ASN A 66 5.50 9.46 -47.15
C ASN A 66 4.40 8.41 -46.93
N SER A 67 3.51 8.64 -45.96
CA SER A 67 2.37 7.78 -45.64
C SER A 67 1.10 8.31 -46.28
N ASN A 68 0.11 7.45 -46.53
CA ASN A 68 -1.19 7.87 -47.05
C ASN A 68 -2.23 8.20 -45.96
N TYR A 69 -1.75 8.52 -44.75
CA TYR A 69 -2.57 8.91 -43.62
C TYR A 69 -1.85 9.93 -42.74
N PHE A 70 -2.63 10.68 -41.97
CA PHE A 70 -2.14 11.64 -40.99
C PHE A 70 -3.23 11.90 -39.93
N VAL A 71 -2.83 12.01 -38.67
CA VAL A 71 -3.72 12.42 -37.58
C VAL A 71 -3.42 13.88 -37.26
N TYR A 72 -4.40 14.75 -37.48
CA TYR A 72 -4.30 16.16 -37.13
C TYR A 72 -4.84 16.35 -35.70
N GLU A 73 -3.94 16.66 -34.76
CA GLU A 73 -4.24 16.81 -33.32
C GLU A 73 -4.37 18.27 -32.86
N HIS A 74 -4.49 19.21 -33.81
CA HIS A 74 -4.82 20.61 -33.49
C HIS A 74 -6.33 20.84 -33.64
N SER A 75 -6.86 21.73 -32.80
CA SER A 75 -8.28 22.10 -32.81
C SER A 75 -8.66 22.87 -34.07
N LEU A 76 -9.55 22.29 -34.86
CA LEU A 76 -10.32 23.00 -35.88
C LEU A 76 -11.50 23.73 -35.24
N ASP A 77 -12.04 24.71 -35.96
CA ASP A 77 -13.25 25.39 -35.53
C ASP A 77 -14.42 24.40 -35.53
N GLN A 78 -15.25 24.50 -34.49
CA GLN A 78 -16.44 23.66 -34.33
C GLN A 78 -17.55 24.07 -35.31
N ASP A 79 -18.46 23.14 -35.62
CA ASP A 79 -19.59 23.33 -36.55
C ASP A 79 -19.21 23.99 -37.89
N SER A 80 -17.98 23.76 -38.35
CA SER A 80 -17.39 24.49 -39.47
C SER A 80 -17.15 23.56 -40.66
N LEU A 81 -17.38 24.11 -41.85
CA LEU A 81 -17.17 23.42 -43.11
C LEU A 81 -15.71 23.59 -43.57
N TYR A 82 -15.06 22.46 -43.89
CA TYR A 82 -13.69 22.39 -44.36
C TYR A 82 -13.60 21.64 -45.69
N TYR A 83 -12.66 22.10 -46.51
CA TYR A 83 -12.19 21.40 -47.70
C TYR A 83 -10.75 20.94 -47.49
N TRP A 84 -10.39 19.79 -48.04
CA TRP A 84 -9.02 19.28 -47.96
C TRP A 84 -8.64 18.53 -49.22
N ASN A 85 -7.36 18.54 -49.54
CA ASN A 85 -6.82 17.82 -50.69
C ASN A 85 -5.40 17.34 -50.40
N VAL A 86 -4.90 16.48 -51.29
CA VAL A 86 -3.55 15.93 -51.25
C VAL A 86 -2.82 16.26 -52.55
N ILE A 87 -1.60 16.74 -52.43
CA ILE A 87 -0.65 16.85 -53.55
C ILE A 87 0.28 15.65 -53.49
N TYR A 88 0.25 14.82 -54.52
CA TYR A 88 1.10 13.65 -54.72
C TYR A 88 2.38 14.07 -55.45
N TYR A 89 3.54 13.71 -54.89
CA TYR A 89 4.85 13.93 -55.48
C TYR A 89 5.40 12.61 -56.01
N ASP A 90 5.88 12.62 -57.26
CA ASP A 90 6.44 11.44 -57.90
C ASP A 90 7.71 10.94 -57.19
N SER A 91 7.81 9.63 -57.09
CA SER A 91 8.88 8.90 -56.41
C SER A 91 10.28 9.07 -57.02
N THR A 92 10.33 9.34 -58.32
CA THR A 92 11.57 9.47 -59.11
C THR A 92 11.94 10.92 -59.38
N ASN A 93 10.94 11.81 -59.45
CA ASN A 93 11.16 13.24 -59.65
C ASN A 93 10.11 14.09 -58.92
N VAL A 94 10.49 14.66 -57.78
CA VAL A 94 9.61 15.49 -56.93
C VAL A 94 9.10 16.77 -57.58
N THR A 95 9.61 17.17 -58.75
CA THR A 95 9.03 18.29 -59.51
C THR A 95 7.71 17.91 -60.21
N ILE A 96 7.48 16.62 -60.42
CA ILE A 96 6.23 16.09 -60.96
C ILE A 96 5.24 15.94 -59.80
N LYS A 97 4.19 16.75 -59.83
CA LYS A 97 3.13 16.75 -58.81
C LYS A 97 1.74 16.58 -59.42
N ARG A 98 0.85 15.91 -58.72
CA ARG A 98 -0.57 15.78 -59.06
C ARG A 98 -1.43 16.15 -57.86
N SER A 99 -2.54 16.84 -58.08
CA SER A 99 -3.48 17.17 -57.00
C SER A 99 -4.66 16.20 -57.03
N SER A 100 -5.11 15.77 -55.86
CA SER A 100 -6.47 15.22 -55.71
C SER A 100 -7.52 16.32 -55.94
N PRO A 101 -8.80 15.94 -56.14
CA PRO A 101 -9.92 16.85 -55.90
C PRO A 101 -9.91 17.36 -54.46
N PHE A 102 -10.62 18.45 -54.22
CA PHE A 102 -11.00 18.83 -52.87
C PHE A 102 -12.13 17.93 -52.37
N TRP A 103 -11.94 17.39 -51.17
CA TRP A 103 -12.96 16.70 -50.41
C TRP A 103 -13.45 17.58 -49.29
N GLU A 104 -14.65 17.31 -48.81
CA GLU A 104 -15.41 18.22 -47.94
C GLU A 104 -15.77 17.45 -46.68
N PHE A 105 -15.68 18.10 -45.52
CA PHE A 105 -16.24 17.58 -44.29
C PHE A 105 -16.67 18.72 -43.37
N LYS A 106 -17.60 18.42 -42.46
CA LYS A 106 -18.09 19.34 -41.45
C LYS A 106 -17.74 18.82 -40.05
N THR A 107 -17.12 19.67 -39.23
CA THR A 107 -16.85 19.37 -37.82
C THR A 107 -18.15 19.42 -37.00
N LYS A 108 -18.22 18.67 -35.89
CA LYS A 108 -19.31 18.81 -34.90
C LYS A 108 -18.98 19.86 -33.85
N SER A 109 -20.00 20.33 -33.15
CA SER A 109 -19.86 20.95 -31.83
C SER A 109 -19.56 19.90 -30.77
N LEU A 110 -18.78 20.28 -29.76
CA LEU A 110 -18.44 19.49 -28.59
C LEU A 110 -19.01 20.14 -27.32
N ALA A 111 -19.10 19.35 -26.26
CA ALA A 111 -19.31 19.87 -24.91
C ALA A 111 -18.00 20.48 -24.39
N ASP A 112 -18.11 21.35 -23.40
CA ASP A 112 -16.98 21.97 -22.71
C ASP A 112 -17.29 22.02 -21.21
N LEU A 113 -16.77 21.05 -20.44
CA LEU A 113 -17.11 20.93 -19.02
C LEU A 113 -16.15 21.75 -18.14
N ALA A 114 -16.54 22.98 -17.86
CA ALA A 114 -15.81 23.86 -16.97
C ALA A 114 -16.18 23.65 -15.49
N LEU A 115 -15.16 23.44 -14.65
CA LEU A 115 -15.28 23.50 -13.20
C LEU A 115 -15.46 24.96 -12.77
N LEU A 116 -16.62 25.28 -12.18
CA LEU A 116 -16.94 26.65 -11.78
C LEU A 116 -16.47 26.99 -10.38
N ASN A 117 -16.59 26.04 -9.45
CA ASN A 117 -16.24 26.25 -8.06
C ASN A 117 -15.97 24.93 -7.34
N VAL A 118 -15.11 24.99 -6.34
CA VAL A 118 -14.88 23.94 -5.33
C VAL A 118 -15.03 24.60 -3.96
N GLN A 119 -15.84 23.98 -3.10
CA GLN A 119 -16.12 24.44 -1.74
C GLN A 119 -15.68 23.36 -0.76
N PRO A 120 -14.49 23.47 -0.15
CA PRO A 120 -14.15 22.69 1.03
C PRO A 120 -14.93 23.22 2.25
N PRO A 121 -14.85 22.53 3.41
CA PRO A 121 -15.39 23.04 4.66
C PRO A 121 -14.88 24.46 4.98
N PRO A 122 -15.75 25.37 5.47
CA PRO A 122 -15.42 26.78 5.64
C PRO A 122 -14.55 27.09 6.87
N THR A 123 -14.37 26.12 7.76
CA THR A 123 -13.63 26.25 9.02
C THR A 123 -12.56 25.17 9.10
N ALA A 124 -11.56 25.40 9.96
CA ALA A 124 -10.62 24.36 10.32
C ALA A 124 -11.37 23.10 10.80
N VAL A 125 -10.93 21.94 10.31
CA VAL A 125 -11.55 20.64 10.56
C VAL A 125 -10.63 19.78 11.41
N GLU A 126 -11.21 19.03 12.33
CA GLU A 126 -10.46 18.10 13.16
C GLU A 126 -10.28 16.76 12.45
N THR A 127 -9.17 16.07 12.70
CA THR A 127 -9.03 14.68 12.27
C THR A 127 -10.06 13.78 12.95
N ASP A 128 -10.30 12.60 12.39
CA ASP A 128 -11.37 11.67 12.77
C ASP A 128 -12.81 12.18 12.53
N THR A 129 -12.97 13.36 11.92
CA THR A 129 -14.28 13.89 11.50
C THR A 129 -14.55 13.67 10.01
N ASN A 130 -15.82 13.69 9.62
CA ASN A 130 -16.19 13.70 8.20
C ASN A 130 -16.16 15.13 7.67
N ILE A 131 -15.49 15.31 6.53
CA ILE A 131 -15.55 16.54 5.74
C ILE A 131 -16.44 16.33 4.53
N LEU A 132 -17.04 17.42 4.07
CA LEU A 132 -17.84 17.48 2.85
C LEU A 132 -17.16 18.45 1.87
N ILE A 133 -16.87 17.96 0.67
CA ILE A 133 -16.35 18.76 -0.43
C ILE A 133 -17.46 18.83 -1.47
N SER A 134 -17.89 20.03 -1.83
CA SER A 134 -18.84 20.23 -2.93
C SER A 134 -18.19 20.98 -4.08
N TRP A 135 -18.66 20.71 -5.30
CA TRP A 135 -18.22 21.42 -6.48
C TRP A 135 -19.37 21.60 -7.46
N THR A 136 -19.15 22.51 -8.40
CA THR A 136 -20.14 22.85 -9.42
C THR A 136 -19.46 22.91 -10.78
N VAL A 137 -20.08 22.27 -11.76
CA VAL A 137 -19.58 22.17 -13.14
C VAL A 137 -20.65 22.66 -14.09
N LYS A 138 -20.23 23.36 -15.14
CA LYS A 138 -21.11 23.85 -16.19
C LYS A 138 -20.60 23.42 -17.56
N ASN A 139 -21.53 23.02 -18.42
CA ASN A 139 -21.22 22.90 -19.84
C ASN A 139 -21.23 24.29 -20.48
N VAL A 140 -20.06 24.85 -20.76
CA VAL A 140 -19.91 26.14 -21.46
C VAL A 140 -19.81 25.98 -22.98
N GLY A 141 -19.84 24.74 -23.46
CA GLY A 141 -19.76 24.37 -24.86
C GLY A 141 -21.12 24.45 -25.55
N ASN A 142 -21.10 24.11 -26.85
CA ASN A 142 -22.26 24.26 -27.73
C ASN A 142 -22.98 22.93 -28.03
N ALA A 143 -22.49 21.81 -27.51
CA ALA A 143 -23.17 20.52 -27.61
C ALA A 143 -23.37 19.86 -26.25
N THR A 144 -24.33 18.94 -26.18
CA THR A 144 -24.54 18.01 -25.07
C THR A 144 -23.32 17.10 -24.90
N THR A 145 -23.05 16.65 -23.68
CA THR A 145 -21.98 15.66 -23.40
C THR A 145 -22.15 14.41 -24.28
N SER A 146 -21.04 13.89 -24.81
CA SER A 146 -21.06 12.74 -25.74
C SER A 146 -21.49 11.41 -25.08
N ARG A 147 -21.51 11.36 -23.74
CA ARG A 147 -21.98 10.24 -22.94
C ARG A 147 -22.81 10.74 -21.75
N SER A 148 -23.60 9.83 -21.19
CA SER A 148 -24.41 10.08 -20.00
C SER A 148 -23.70 9.70 -18.69
N SER A 149 -22.47 9.18 -18.74
CA SER A 149 -21.72 8.80 -17.54
C SER A 149 -20.23 9.04 -17.70
N TRP A 150 -19.65 9.67 -16.69
CA TRP A 150 -18.23 9.99 -16.52
C TRP A 150 -17.91 10.05 -15.01
N HIS A 151 -16.66 10.34 -14.67
CA HIS A 151 -16.19 10.34 -13.29
C HIS A 151 -15.47 11.64 -12.97
N ASP A 152 -15.84 12.29 -11.87
CA ASP A 152 -15.07 13.39 -11.30
C ASP A 152 -14.10 12.82 -10.26
N GLY A 153 -12.82 13.24 -10.32
CA GLY A 153 -11.79 12.84 -9.36
C GLY A 153 -11.56 13.91 -8.31
N ILE A 154 -11.49 13.52 -7.04
CA ILE A 154 -11.22 14.40 -5.90
C ILE A 154 -9.84 14.08 -5.37
N TYR A 155 -8.99 15.10 -5.25
CA TYR A 155 -7.59 14.95 -4.87
C TYR A 155 -7.23 15.83 -3.68
N GLY A 156 -6.30 15.34 -2.85
CA GLY A 156 -5.66 16.08 -1.77
C GLY A 156 -4.17 16.25 -2.03
N SER A 157 -3.59 17.37 -1.58
CA SER A 157 -2.15 17.65 -1.69
C SER A 157 -1.67 18.44 -0.47
N SER A 158 -0.37 18.39 -0.18
CA SER A 158 0.30 19.35 0.70
C SER A 158 0.67 20.66 0.01
N ASP A 159 0.67 20.67 -1.32
CA ASP A 159 1.07 21.80 -2.16
C ASP A 159 -0.17 22.42 -2.83
N ASP A 160 -0.11 23.73 -3.11
CA ASP A 160 -1.21 24.50 -3.67
C ASP A 160 -1.44 24.27 -5.17
N GLU A 161 -0.47 23.68 -5.85
CA GLU A 161 -0.54 23.34 -7.28
C GLU A 161 -1.03 21.91 -7.56
N PHE A 162 -1.78 21.75 -8.65
CA PHE A 162 -2.21 20.44 -9.14
C PHE A 162 -1.05 19.64 -9.77
N SER A 163 -0.14 19.14 -8.94
CA SER A 163 1.10 18.47 -9.36
C SER A 163 0.99 16.94 -9.35
N SER A 164 2.08 16.22 -9.61
CA SER A 164 2.15 14.75 -9.50
C SER A 164 2.10 14.23 -8.06
N GLN A 165 2.28 15.10 -7.05
CA GLN A 165 2.27 14.72 -5.62
C GLN A 165 0.86 14.62 -5.03
N LYS A 166 -0.17 15.00 -5.79
CA LYS A 166 -1.57 14.88 -5.36
C LYS A 166 -1.96 13.41 -5.16
N GLN A 167 -2.75 13.16 -4.14
CA GLN A 167 -3.33 11.86 -3.83
C GLN A 167 -4.81 11.83 -4.22
N LEU A 168 -5.24 10.76 -4.89
CA LEU A 168 -6.66 10.52 -5.14
C LEU A 168 -7.36 10.16 -3.82
N LEU A 169 -8.33 10.98 -3.42
CA LEU A 169 -9.15 10.76 -2.22
C LEU A 169 -10.43 10.00 -2.54
N GLY A 170 -10.97 10.19 -3.74
CA GLY A 170 -12.19 9.53 -4.17
C GLY A 170 -12.60 9.88 -5.59
N ILE A 171 -13.60 9.15 -6.09
CA ILE A 171 -14.18 9.33 -7.41
C ILE A 171 -15.69 9.40 -7.25
N VAL A 172 -16.32 10.36 -7.91
CA VAL A 172 -17.78 10.48 -7.97
C VAL A 172 -18.25 10.26 -9.42
N GLN A 173 -19.05 9.22 -9.62
CA GLN A 173 -19.63 8.91 -10.91
C GLN A 173 -20.86 9.78 -11.18
N GLN A 174 -20.88 10.45 -12.32
CA GLN A 174 -22.03 11.18 -12.82
C GLN A 174 -22.90 10.29 -13.72
N HIS A 175 -24.21 10.49 -13.67
CA HIS A 175 -25.21 9.76 -14.45
C HIS A 175 -26.24 10.73 -15.04
N ARG A 176 -25.81 11.54 -16.02
CA ARG A 176 -26.64 12.55 -16.68
C ARG A 176 -26.06 12.89 -18.05
N PHE A 177 -26.88 13.41 -18.95
CA PHE A 177 -26.37 14.27 -20.02
C PHE A 177 -26.32 15.70 -19.51
N LEU A 178 -25.31 16.48 -19.91
CA LEU A 178 -25.26 17.91 -19.61
C LEU A 178 -25.42 18.72 -20.89
N GLU A 179 -26.59 19.30 -21.06
CA GLU A 179 -26.92 20.17 -22.20
C GLU A 179 -26.08 21.45 -22.19
N PRO A 180 -25.94 22.15 -23.34
CA PRO A 180 -25.31 23.45 -23.41
C PRO A 180 -25.88 24.41 -22.37
N LYS A 181 -25.00 25.13 -21.65
CA LYS A 181 -25.33 26.03 -20.52
C LYS A 181 -25.88 25.34 -19.27
N GLY A 182 -26.11 24.02 -19.31
CA GLY A 182 -26.51 23.21 -18.18
C GLY A 182 -25.42 23.15 -17.10
N GLN A 183 -25.84 22.93 -15.86
CA GLN A 183 -24.97 22.90 -14.69
C GLN A 183 -25.36 21.77 -13.76
N TYR A 184 -24.40 21.22 -13.03
CA TYR A 184 -24.65 20.34 -11.90
C TYR A 184 -23.77 20.69 -10.70
N SER A 185 -24.24 20.27 -9.54
CA SER A 185 -23.45 20.24 -8.31
C SER A 185 -23.31 18.79 -7.84
N ALA A 186 -22.17 18.49 -7.26
CA ALA A 186 -21.86 17.19 -6.70
C ALA A 186 -21.08 17.36 -5.39
N GLU A 187 -21.11 16.32 -4.58
CA GLU A 187 -20.54 16.32 -3.25
C GLU A 187 -19.78 15.01 -2.99
N PHE A 188 -18.74 15.10 -2.18
CA PHE A 188 -17.94 13.97 -1.73
C PHE A 188 -17.68 14.11 -0.24
N SER A 189 -18.03 13.07 0.53
CA SER A 189 -17.71 13.02 1.96
C SER A 189 -16.53 12.09 2.21
N LEU A 190 -15.58 12.57 3.00
CA LEU A 190 -14.37 11.84 3.39
C LEU A 190 -14.21 11.91 4.90
N LYS A 191 -13.88 10.77 5.52
CA LYS A 191 -13.40 10.77 6.90
C LYS A 191 -11.93 11.17 6.91
N LEU A 192 -11.59 12.27 7.59
CA LEU A 192 -10.21 12.67 7.81
C LEU A 192 -9.55 11.68 8.78
N ASP A 193 -8.45 11.08 8.35
CA ASP A 193 -7.69 10.16 9.18
C ASP A 193 -6.94 10.91 10.31
N GLU A 194 -6.77 10.28 11.47
CA GLU A 194 -6.01 10.85 12.60
C GLU A 194 -4.53 11.08 12.30
N ARG A 195 -4.01 10.41 11.26
CA ARG A 195 -2.63 10.54 10.76
C ARG A 195 -2.35 11.84 10.02
N TYR A 196 -3.38 12.61 9.65
CA TYR A 196 -3.15 13.95 9.11
C TYR A 196 -2.60 14.87 10.21
N ILE A 197 -1.53 15.58 9.87
CA ILE A 197 -0.86 16.49 10.81
C ILE A 197 -1.50 17.88 10.77
N ALA A 198 -1.33 18.64 11.84
CA ALA A 198 -1.87 20.00 11.93
C ALA A 198 -1.19 20.96 10.94
N LYS A 199 -1.81 21.17 9.77
CA LYS A 199 -1.38 22.12 8.73
C LYS A 199 -2.47 22.37 7.68
N ALA A 200 -2.18 23.26 6.74
CA ALA A 200 -2.98 23.46 5.53
C ALA A 200 -2.78 22.30 4.54
N TYR A 201 -3.88 21.83 3.97
CA TYR A 201 -3.92 20.92 2.83
C TYR A 201 -4.73 21.55 1.70
N TYR A 202 -4.54 21.08 0.48
CA TYR A 202 -5.21 21.61 -0.71
C TYR A 202 -6.07 20.53 -1.36
N ILE A 203 -7.32 20.89 -1.65
CA ILE A 203 -8.29 20.04 -2.33
C ILE A 203 -8.42 20.46 -3.78
N PHE A 204 -8.42 19.48 -4.67
CA PHE A 204 -8.65 19.66 -6.10
C PHE A 204 -9.79 18.76 -6.56
N VAL A 205 -10.52 19.23 -7.54
CA VAL A 205 -11.49 18.44 -8.28
C VAL A 205 -11.09 18.48 -9.75
N LYS A 206 -11.11 17.32 -10.40
CA LYS A 206 -10.90 17.20 -11.84
C LYS A 206 -12.12 16.52 -12.45
N VAL A 207 -12.84 17.27 -13.27
CA VAL A 207 -14.05 16.85 -13.97
C VAL A 207 -13.69 15.92 -15.12
N ASP A 208 -14.47 14.84 -15.28
CA ASP A 208 -14.17 13.77 -16.26
C ASP A 208 -12.70 13.35 -16.21
N ASP A 209 -12.25 12.91 -15.02
CA ASP A 209 -10.84 12.69 -14.72
C ASP A 209 -10.14 11.75 -15.73
N LYS A 210 -10.88 10.74 -16.21
CA LYS A 210 -10.41 9.76 -17.20
C LYS A 210 -10.56 10.22 -18.66
N GLN A 211 -11.00 11.46 -18.90
CA GLN A 211 -11.21 12.07 -20.21
C GLN A 211 -12.02 11.16 -21.13
N THR A 212 -13.17 10.71 -20.64
CA THR A 212 -14.05 9.77 -21.34
C THR A 212 -15.07 10.46 -22.24
N LEU A 213 -15.31 11.74 -22.01
CA LEU A 213 -16.12 12.60 -22.84
C LEU A 213 -15.28 13.20 -23.97
N GLU A 214 -15.96 13.66 -25.02
CA GLU A 214 -15.32 14.50 -26.02
C GLU A 214 -15.47 15.95 -25.58
N ASP A 215 -14.48 16.43 -24.83
CA ASP A 215 -14.43 17.81 -24.34
C ASP A 215 -13.65 18.70 -25.33
N SER A 216 -14.13 19.93 -25.55
CA SER A 216 -13.40 20.89 -26.37
C SER A 216 -12.20 21.51 -25.67
N ASP A 217 -12.21 21.62 -24.34
CA ASP A 217 -11.14 22.25 -23.56
C ASP A 217 -10.96 21.62 -22.17
N TYR A 218 -10.16 20.56 -22.10
CA TYR A 218 -9.84 19.90 -20.83
C TYR A 218 -9.10 20.77 -19.81
N SER A 219 -8.61 21.96 -20.18
CA SER A 219 -7.84 22.81 -19.27
C SER A 219 -8.70 23.47 -18.19
N ASN A 220 -10.00 23.60 -18.44
CA ASN A 220 -10.96 24.19 -17.50
C ASN A 220 -11.72 23.15 -16.65
N ASN A 221 -11.43 21.86 -16.86
CA ASN A 221 -12.00 20.75 -16.08
C ASN A 221 -11.46 20.70 -14.64
N PHE A 222 -10.44 21.50 -14.31
CA PHE A 222 -9.86 21.61 -12.98
C PHE A 222 -9.29 23.00 -12.75
N PHE A 223 -9.05 23.36 -11.49
CA PHE A 223 -8.25 24.55 -11.16
C PHE A 223 -6.81 24.15 -10.90
N SER A 224 -5.87 24.92 -11.45
CA SER A 224 -4.43 24.73 -11.18
C SER A 224 -4.08 24.97 -9.71
N GLN A 225 -4.81 25.86 -9.05
CA GLN A 225 -4.70 26.14 -7.62
C GLN A 225 -5.81 25.46 -6.82
N GLY A 226 -5.41 24.75 -5.77
CA GLY A 226 -6.32 24.03 -4.89
C GLY A 226 -7.06 24.93 -3.94
N LYS A 227 -8.14 24.42 -3.36
CA LYS A 227 -8.83 25.07 -2.25
C LYS A 227 -8.24 24.61 -0.93
N VAL A 228 -7.83 25.56 -0.11
CA VAL A 228 -7.22 25.27 1.17
C VAL A 228 -8.25 24.71 2.16
N ILE A 229 -7.81 23.73 2.95
CA ILE A 229 -8.48 23.26 4.14
C ILE A 229 -7.47 23.25 5.28
N GLU A 230 -7.81 23.89 6.39
CA GLU A 230 -7.00 23.85 7.60
C GLU A 230 -7.35 22.59 8.41
N VAL A 231 -6.37 21.73 8.65
CA VAL A 231 -6.56 20.51 9.45
C VAL A 231 -5.96 20.71 10.83
N LYS A 232 -6.73 20.38 11.86
CA LYS A 232 -6.29 20.27 13.25
C LYS A 232 -6.23 18.79 13.61
N GLN A 233 -5.07 18.36 14.10
CA GLN A 233 -4.96 17.00 14.62
C GLN A 233 -5.62 16.92 15.99
N ILE A 234 -6.48 15.92 16.20
CA ILE A 234 -7.00 15.63 17.54
C ILE A 234 -5.84 15.21 18.47
N PRO A 235 -5.94 15.43 19.79
CA PRO A 235 -4.99 14.88 20.74
C PRO A 235 -4.87 13.35 20.56
N LEU A 236 -3.64 12.83 20.51
CA LEU A 236 -3.34 11.42 20.30
C LEU A 236 -2.94 10.73 21.62
N PRO A 237 -3.22 9.43 21.78
CA PRO A 237 -2.69 8.64 22.90
C PRO A 237 -1.17 8.42 22.77
N ASN A 238 -0.54 8.04 23.88
CA ASN A 238 0.86 7.57 23.96
C ASN A 238 0.99 6.48 25.04
N LEU A 239 1.04 5.21 24.63
CA LEU A 239 1.07 4.03 25.46
C LEU A 239 2.50 3.66 25.87
N ILE A 240 2.82 3.95 27.12
CA ILE A 240 4.14 3.73 27.68
C ILE A 240 4.06 2.63 28.74
N PRO A 241 4.77 1.50 28.58
CA PRO A 241 4.96 0.56 29.67
C PRO A 241 5.71 1.26 30.82
N ALA A 242 5.06 1.41 31.97
CA ALA A 242 5.57 2.24 33.06
C ALA A 242 6.20 1.42 34.19
N VAL A 243 5.59 0.28 34.53
CA VAL A 243 6.02 -0.55 35.65
C VAL A 243 5.85 -2.03 35.30
N VAL A 244 6.87 -2.84 35.59
CA VAL A 244 6.82 -4.30 35.56
C VAL A 244 7.05 -4.82 36.97
N ILE A 245 6.10 -5.60 37.48
CA ILE A 245 6.16 -6.30 38.76
C ILE A 245 6.21 -7.79 38.47
N LEU A 246 7.19 -8.46 39.08
CA LEU A 246 7.35 -9.90 39.04
C LEU A 246 7.06 -10.46 40.44
N ASN A 247 6.33 -11.56 40.50
CA ASN A 247 6.08 -12.28 41.75
C ASN A 247 6.26 -13.80 41.50
N PRO A 248 7.33 -14.42 42.04
CA PRO A 248 8.41 -13.80 42.83
C PRO A 248 9.28 -12.81 42.01
N ASP A 249 10.06 -11.95 42.68
CA ASP A 249 10.98 -10.99 42.05
C ASP A 249 12.28 -11.65 41.55
N ILE A 250 12.57 -12.85 42.05
CA ILE A 250 13.56 -13.81 41.54
C ILE A 250 12.80 -15.06 41.12
N GLY A 251 12.92 -15.46 39.85
CA GLY A 251 12.27 -16.67 39.35
C GLY A 251 13.10 -17.92 39.62
N THR A 252 12.46 -19.08 39.76
CA THR A 252 13.13 -20.39 39.77
C THR A 252 12.76 -21.13 38.49
N ALA A 253 13.74 -21.73 37.81
CA ALA A 253 13.46 -22.52 36.61
C ALA A 253 12.52 -23.69 36.95
N GLY A 254 11.46 -23.87 36.17
CA GLY A 254 10.42 -24.88 36.41
C GLY A 254 9.25 -24.40 37.28
N GLU A 255 9.38 -23.27 37.97
CA GLU A 255 8.31 -22.71 38.82
C GLU A 255 7.47 -21.66 38.09
N GLU A 256 6.34 -21.29 38.69
CA GLU A 256 5.47 -20.23 38.19
C GLU A 256 6.04 -18.84 38.50
N LEU A 257 5.89 -17.94 37.54
CA LEU A 257 6.17 -16.52 37.65
C LEU A 257 4.91 -15.74 37.27
N GLU A 258 4.40 -14.95 38.20
CA GLU A 258 3.34 -13.97 37.93
C GLU A 258 3.96 -12.66 37.42
N ILE A 259 3.45 -12.18 36.30
CA ILE A 259 3.87 -10.96 35.62
C ILE A 259 2.70 -9.98 35.68
N GLN A 260 2.94 -8.80 36.25
CA GLN A 260 2.02 -7.67 36.19
C GLN A 260 2.71 -6.46 35.56
N ILE A 261 2.10 -5.90 34.51
CA ILE A 261 2.63 -4.75 33.79
C ILE A 261 1.59 -3.65 33.79
N ASN A 262 1.98 -2.45 34.18
CA ASN A 262 1.16 -1.25 34.03
C ASN A 262 1.58 -0.47 32.78
N ILE A 263 0.65 -0.31 31.83
CA ILE A 263 0.81 0.57 30.67
C ILE A 263 0.07 1.86 30.95
N ASN A 264 0.77 2.99 30.89
CA ASN A 264 0.17 4.31 31.06
C ASN A 264 -0.06 4.94 29.70
N ASN A 265 -1.16 5.67 29.55
CA ASN A 265 -1.33 6.62 28.48
C ASN A 265 -0.78 7.99 28.95
N ARG A 266 0.28 8.47 28.32
CA ARG A 266 0.87 9.80 28.56
C ARG A 266 0.63 10.78 27.41
N GLY A 267 -0.22 10.41 26.46
CA GLY A 267 -0.63 11.31 25.39
C GLY A 267 -1.64 12.32 25.91
N GLU A 268 -1.81 13.42 25.17
CA GLU A 268 -2.87 14.40 25.41
C GLU A 268 -4.25 13.83 24.99
N GLY A 269 -4.26 12.78 24.18
CA GLY A 269 -5.46 12.06 23.74
C GLY A 269 -5.68 10.73 24.45
N TYR A 270 -6.76 10.06 24.06
CA TYR A 270 -7.18 8.76 24.58
C TYR A 270 -7.33 7.74 23.46
N THR A 271 -7.25 6.45 23.79
CA THR A 271 -7.62 5.41 22.81
C THR A 271 -9.13 5.41 22.58
N LYS A 272 -9.58 5.01 21.39
CA LYS A 272 -11.00 5.06 21.01
C LYS A 272 -11.68 3.72 21.30
N ILE A 273 -13.01 3.74 21.39
CA ILE A 273 -13.79 2.52 21.66
C ILE A 273 -13.58 1.41 20.60
N ASN A 274 -13.26 1.82 19.38
CA ASN A 274 -12.97 0.96 18.23
C ASN A 274 -11.46 0.83 17.92
N SER A 275 -10.57 1.42 18.74
CA SER A 275 -9.13 1.20 18.62
C SER A 275 -8.80 -0.27 18.93
N VAL A 276 -7.83 -0.83 18.21
CA VAL A 276 -7.33 -2.19 18.40
C VAL A 276 -5.80 -2.18 18.31
N TRP A 277 -5.13 -2.83 19.25
CA TRP A 277 -3.68 -3.00 19.26
C TRP A 277 -3.26 -4.28 19.95
N THR A 278 -1.97 -4.61 19.83
CA THR A 278 -1.38 -5.79 20.45
C THR A 278 -0.19 -5.38 21.30
N ASP A 279 -0.23 -5.70 22.59
CA ASP A 279 0.94 -5.63 23.46
C ASP A 279 1.71 -6.94 23.37
N LEU A 280 3.05 -6.87 23.34
CA LEU A 280 3.93 -8.03 23.29
C LEU A 280 4.81 -8.07 24.53
N VAL A 281 4.93 -9.25 25.13
CA VAL A 281 5.84 -9.52 26.25
C VAL A 281 6.77 -10.66 25.86
N GLU A 282 8.07 -10.43 25.93
CA GLU A 282 9.12 -11.37 25.56
C GLU A 282 10.09 -11.56 26.73
N LEU A 283 10.46 -12.80 26.99
CA LEU A 283 11.43 -13.16 28.03
C LEU A 283 12.71 -13.65 27.36
N TYR A 284 13.83 -13.02 27.72
CA TYR A 284 15.16 -13.33 27.22
C TYR A 284 16.07 -13.82 28.33
N LEU A 285 16.81 -14.89 28.08
CA LEU A 285 17.99 -15.26 28.86
C LEU A 285 19.20 -14.49 28.31
N ILE A 286 19.96 -13.86 29.20
CA ILE A 286 21.17 -13.09 28.87
C ILE A 286 22.35 -14.07 28.92
N THR A 287 22.89 -14.42 27.76
CA THR A 287 24.00 -15.39 27.68
C THR A 287 25.37 -14.71 27.73
N ASP A 288 25.47 -13.46 27.26
CA ASP A 288 26.61 -12.56 27.45
C ASP A 288 26.15 -11.09 27.26
N GLN A 289 27.08 -10.13 27.14
CA GLN A 289 26.74 -8.70 27.04
C GLN A 289 25.98 -8.32 25.75
N THR A 290 26.02 -9.13 24.69
CA THR A 290 25.41 -8.81 23.38
C THR A 290 24.44 -9.89 22.89
N ASN A 291 24.45 -11.08 23.48
CA ASN A 291 23.62 -12.21 23.08
C ASN A 291 22.47 -12.44 24.06
N PHE A 292 21.26 -12.41 23.50
CA PHE A 292 20.01 -12.65 24.20
C PHE A 292 19.28 -13.81 23.53
N ARG A 293 18.89 -14.82 24.32
CA ARG A 293 18.08 -15.95 23.84
C ARG A 293 16.63 -15.76 24.28
N LYS A 294 15.70 -15.60 23.33
CA LYS A 294 14.28 -15.62 23.67
C LYS A 294 13.89 -17.02 24.16
N ILE A 295 13.33 -17.10 25.37
CA ILE A 295 12.91 -18.36 25.99
C ILE A 295 11.40 -18.46 26.17
N PHE A 296 10.68 -17.33 26.14
CA PHE A 296 9.23 -17.28 26.21
C PHE A 296 8.69 -16.01 25.55
N GLN A 297 7.44 -16.04 25.08
CA GLN A 297 6.70 -14.86 24.64
C GLN A 297 5.19 -15.07 24.78
N PHE A 298 4.46 -13.98 24.96
CA PHE A 298 3.01 -13.94 24.77
C PHE A 298 2.57 -12.56 24.31
N SER A 299 1.42 -12.50 23.64
CA SER A 299 0.81 -11.25 23.22
C SER A 299 -0.57 -11.09 23.84
N VAL A 300 -0.98 -9.83 24.00
CA VAL A 300 -2.30 -9.45 24.51
C VAL A 300 -2.95 -8.54 23.49
N ASN A 301 -4.03 -9.02 22.87
CA ASN A 301 -4.87 -8.17 22.03
C ASN A 301 -5.71 -7.26 22.91
N ARG A 302 -5.70 -5.98 22.59
CA ARG A 302 -6.40 -4.92 23.29
C ARG A 302 -7.36 -4.22 22.34
N ASN A 303 -8.47 -3.77 22.90
CA ASN A 303 -9.42 -2.92 22.23
C ASN A 303 -10.07 -1.96 23.24
N GLY A 304 -10.64 -0.88 22.73
CA GLY A 304 -11.46 0.01 23.53
C GLY A 304 -10.74 1.24 24.07
N PHE A 305 -11.51 1.97 24.88
CA PHE A 305 -11.15 3.29 25.40
C PHE A 305 -10.34 3.18 26.69
N PHE A 306 -9.17 3.83 26.70
CA PHE A 306 -8.32 4.02 27.86
C PHE A 306 -7.87 5.48 27.91
N ASN A 307 -8.15 6.12 29.03
CA ASN A 307 -7.73 7.49 29.27
C ASN A 307 -6.36 7.55 29.96
N THR A 308 -6.18 6.79 31.05
CA THR A 308 -5.01 6.94 31.93
C THR A 308 -4.06 5.74 31.91
N SER A 309 -4.54 4.52 32.13
CA SER A 309 -3.70 3.32 32.16
C SER A 309 -4.49 2.03 32.06
N TYR A 310 -3.77 0.93 31.85
CA TYR A 310 -4.30 -0.42 31.98
C TYR A 310 -3.23 -1.42 32.43
N ILE A 311 -3.70 -2.56 32.94
CA ILE A 311 -2.82 -3.59 33.49
C ILE A 311 -2.86 -4.86 32.63
N ILE A 312 -1.69 -5.41 32.32
CA ILE A 312 -1.52 -6.78 31.82
C ILE A 312 -1.18 -7.67 33.04
N LYS A 313 -1.88 -8.78 33.21
CA LYS A 313 -1.55 -9.82 34.19
C LYS A 313 -1.45 -11.17 33.50
N ASN A 314 -0.39 -11.91 33.77
CA ASN A 314 -0.24 -13.27 33.26
C ASN A 314 0.60 -14.13 34.23
N LYS A 315 0.35 -15.44 34.24
CA LYS A 315 1.17 -16.42 34.97
C LYS A 315 1.82 -17.36 33.97
N ILE A 316 3.12 -17.55 34.11
CA ILE A 316 3.90 -18.40 33.20
C ILE A 316 4.74 -19.38 34.01
N THR A 317 4.96 -20.58 33.49
CA THR A 317 5.95 -21.51 34.06
C THR A 317 7.30 -21.26 33.39
N LEU A 318 8.33 -20.97 34.19
CA LEU A 318 9.68 -20.76 33.66
C LEU A 318 10.24 -22.08 33.12
N PRO A 319 10.87 -22.11 31.93
CA PRO A 319 11.37 -23.37 31.40
C PRO A 319 12.53 -23.92 32.25
N LEU A 320 12.44 -25.21 32.63
CA LEU A 320 13.35 -25.88 33.56
C LEU A 320 14.85 -25.78 33.20
N ARG A 321 15.18 -25.63 31.91
CA ARG A 321 16.57 -25.65 31.40
C ARG A 321 17.23 -24.27 31.32
N TYR A 322 16.50 -23.19 31.60
CA TYR A 322 17.02 -21.83 31.47
C TYR A 322 17.08 -21.16 32.83
N PHE A 323 18.30 -20.88 33.28
CA PHE A 323 18.60 -20.15 34.51
C PHE A 323 19.81 -19.24 34.27
N GLY A 324 19.94 -18.18 35.06
CA GLY A 324 20.91 -17.11 34.92
C GLY A 324 20.23 -15.74 34.86
N ASN A 325 20.99 -14.74 34.38
CA ASN A 325 20.46 -13.40 34.17
C ASN A 325 19.40 -13.42 33.07
N ALA A 326 18.27 -12.78 33.31
CA ALA A 326 17.16 -12.71 32.37
C ALA A 326 16.62 -11.28 32.27
N SER A 327 15.87 -11.03 31.20
CA SER A 327 15.20 -9.75 30.99
C SER A 327 13.82 -9.96 30.39
N LEU A 328 12.83 -9.32 31.00
CA LEU A 328 11.49 -9.21 30.44
C LEU A 328 11.40 -7.92 29.61
N LEU A 329 11.15 -8.04 28.32
CA LEU A 329 10.88 -6.93 27.42
C LEU A 329 9.38 -6.82 27.19
N VAL A 330 8.82 -5.65 27.47
CA VAL A 330 7.45 -5.29 27.13
C VAL A 330 7.49 -4.32 25.96
N THR A 331 6.66 -4.56 24.95
CA THR A 331 6.41 -3.63 23.84
C THR A 331 4.91 -3.35 23.75
N ALA A 332 4.48 -2.12 24.06
CA ALA A 332 3.12 -1.67 23.80
C ALA A 332 2.92 -1.47 22.29
N ASN A 333 1.69 -1.73 21.81
CA ASN A 333 1.30 -1.50 20.40
C ASN A 333 2.34 -2.02 19.37
N LYS A 334 2.74 -3.29 19.51
CA LYS A 334 3.85 -3.92 18.76
C LYS A 334 3.78 -3.77 17.24
N TYR A 335 2.56 -3.72 16.69
CA TYR A 335 2.32 -3.66 15.24
C TYR A 335 1.96 -2.26 14.73
N ASP A 336 2.03 -1.23 15.58
CA ASP A 336 1.71 0.15 15.22
C ASP A 336 0.30 0.28 14.58
N THR A 337 -0.68 -0.43 15.15
CA THR A 337 -2.07 -0.41 14.66
C THR A 337 -2.91 0.65 15.35
N LEU A 338 -2.51 1.05 16.55
CA LEU A 338 -2.99 2.28 17.18
C LEU A 338 -2.07 3.43 16.77
N TYR A 339 -2.62 4.53 16.27
CA TYR A 339 -1.82 5.70 15.96
C TYR A 339 -1.58 6.54 17.23
N GLU A 340 -0.31 6.78 17.53
CA GLU A 340 0.15 7.40 18.78
C GLU A 340 0.99 8.64 18.52
N SER A 341 1.12 9.51 19.52
CA SER A 341 2.00 10.69 19.40
C SER A 341 3.49 10.34 19.41
N SER A 342 3.85 9.18 19.95
CA SER A 342 5.22 8.66 19.97
C SER A 342 5.19 7.14 19.96
N LEU A 343 6.17 6.53 19.28
CA LEU A 343 6.44 5.10 19.32
C LEU A 343 7.81 4.78 19.94
N THR A 344 8.56 5.81 20.32
CA THR A 344 9.96 5.68 20.78
C THR A 344 10.07 5.22 22.24
N ASP A 345 8.97 5.33 22.98
CA ASP A 345 8.79 5.03 24.40
C ASP A 345 7.86 3.82 24.63
N ASN A 346 7.49 3.10 23.57
CA ASN A 346 6.62 1.92 23.64
C ASN A 346 7.30 0.68 24.22
N THR A 347 8.54 0.77 24.70
CA THR A 347 9.29 -0.37 25.22
C THR A 347 9.82 -0.15 26.63
N LEU A 348 9.71 -1.17 27.48
CA LEU A 348 10.34 -1.22 28.80
C LEU A 348 10.97 -2.59 29.01
N SER A 349 12.21 -2.60 29.52
CA SER A 349 12.93 -3.81 29.88
C SER A 349 13.13 -3.90 31.39
N LYS A 350 12.80 -5.05 31.97
CA LYS A 350 13.00 -5.34 33.39
C LYS A 350 13.97 -6.52 33.54
N PRO A 351 15.21 -6.27 34.00
CA PRO A 351 16.13 -7.36 34.34
C PRO A 351 15.70 -8.06 35.62
N PHE A 352 15.95 -9.37 35.69
CA PHE A 352 15.77 -10.21 36.88
C PHE A 352 16.65 -11.47 36.78
N ILE A 353 16.64 -12.30 37.82
CA ILE A 353 17.43 -13.54 37.86
C ILE A 353 16.47 -14.73 37.84
N ILE A 354 16.83 -15.75 37.06
CA ILE A 354 16.23 -17.08 37.14
C ILE A 354 17.25 -18.01 37.82
N THR A 355 16.91 -18.58 38.97
CA THR A 355 17.76 -19.54 39.66
C THR A 355 17.59 -20.95 39.07
N PRO A 356 18.62 -21.81 39.18
CA PRO A 356 18.47 -23.23 38.85
C PRO A 356 17.32 -23.86 39.64
N PRO A 357 16.67 -24.92 39.11
CA PRO A 357 15.73 -25.68 39.91
C PRO A 357 16.46 -26.31 41.11
N LEU A 358 15.74 -26.52 42.20
CA LEU A 358 16.25 -27.35 43.29
C LEU A 358 16.52 -28.77 42.75
N THR A 359 17.66 -29.36 43.11
CA THR A 359 18.07 -30.69 42.64
C THR A 359 18.25 -31.66 43.80
N ALA A 360 17.83 -32.91 43.61
CA ALA A 360 18.24 -34.01 44.48
C ALA A 360 19.72 -34.35 44.26
N GLU A 361 20.45 -34.68 45.32
CA GLU A 361 21.84 -35.14 45.29
C GLU A 361 21.96 -36.48 46.04
N LEU A 362 21.90 -37.60 45.32
CA LEU A 362 22.03 -38.93 45.92
C LEU A 362 23.50 -39.27 46.16
N LYS A 363 23.85 -39.55 47.42
CA LYS A 363 25.20 -39.93 47.83
C LYS A 363 25.20 -41.19 48.69
N ILE A 364 26.15 -42.09 48.42
CA ILE A 364 26.44 -43.21 49.33
C ILE A 364 27.14 -42.64 50.56
N ILE A 365 26.52 -42.76 51.73
CA ILE A 365 27.03 -42.21 52.99
C ILE A 365 27.67 -43.26 53.88
N ASP A 366 27.32 -44.54 53.71
CA ASP A 366 27.97 -45.67 54.36
C ASP A 366 28.01 -46.89 53.45
N TYR A 367 29.05 -47.72 53.59
CA TYR A 367 29.18 -48.99 52.90
C TYR A 367 30.19 -49.93 53.59
N THR A 368 30.05 -51.23 53.35
CA THR A 368 30.97 -52.25 53.90
C THR A 368 32.37 -52.13 53.28
N LYS A 369 33.39 -51.78 54.09
CA LYS A 369 34.72 -51.34 53.61
C LYS A 369 35.81 -52.43 53.54
N SER A 370 35.62 -53.58 54.18
CA SER A 370 36.60 -54.68 54.19
C SER A 370 35.89 -56.03 54.08
N MET A 371 36.10 -56.73 52.96
CA MET A 371 35.50 -58.04 52.71
C MET A 371 36.57 -59.00 52.17
N ASN A 372 36.82 -60.10 52.90
CA ASN A 372 37.60 -61.22 52.42
C ASN A 372 36.63 -62.35 52.08
N VAL A 373 36.48 -62.66 50.79
CA VAL A 373 35.65 -63.77 50.31
C VAL A 373 36.43 -64.61 49.33
N LYS A 374 36.18 -65.90 49.31
CA LYS A 374 36.73 -66.84 48.33
C LYS A 374 35.78 -67.01 47.17
N THR A 375 36.31 -67.49 46.03
CA THR A 375 35.49 -67.85 44.87
C THR A 375 34.42 -68.87 45.25
N GLY A 376 33.17 -68.58 44.91
CA GLY A 376 32.01 -69.41 45.25
C GLY A 376 31.32 -69.05 46.57
N GLU A 377 31.90 -68.18 47.40
CA GLU A 377 31.25 -67.66 48.60
C GLU A 377 30.34 -66.46 48.27
N VAL A 378 29.28 -66.27 49.07
CA VAL A 378 28.36 -65.14 48.92
C VAL A 378 28.97 -63.89 49.56
N LEU A 379 29.14 -62.84 48.76
CA LEU A 379 29.54 -61.51 49.22
C LEU A 379 28.30 -60.68 49.58
N ASN A 380 28.13 -60.36 50.86
CA ASN A 380 27.09 -59.45 51.31
C ASN A 380 27.62 -58.01 51.32
N VAL A 381 27.02 -57.14 50.50
CA VAL A 381 27.34 -55.71 50.45
C VAL A 381 26.16 -54.93 50.99
N MET A 382 26.38 -54.17 52.07
CA MET A 382 25.42 -53.21 52.59
C MET A 382 25.93 -51.80 52.31
N TYR A 383 25.01 -50.92 51.94
CA TYR A 383 25.27 -49.50 51.68
C TYR A 383 24.03 -48.68 52.02
N GLU A 384 24.24 -47.41 52.35
CA GLU A 384 23.19 -46.44 52.63
C GLU A 384 23.32 -45.27 51.65
N VAL A 385 22.20 -44.92 50.99
CA VAL A 385 22.11 -43.75 50.10
C VAL A 385 21.28 -42.68 50.81
N LYS A 386 21.81 -41.46 50.84
CA LYS A 386 21.10 -40.29 51.35
C LYS A 386 20.97 -39.24 50.26
N ASN A 387 19.79 -38.66 50.15
CA ASN A 387 19.59 -37.42 49.40
C ASN A 387 20.14 -36.25 50.22
N ASN A 388 21.21 -35.65 49.75
CA ASN A 388 21.82 -34.45 50.31
C ASN A 388 21.47 -33.18 49.51
N GLY A 389 20.63 -33.30 48.48
CA GLY A 389 20.17 -32.16 47.70
C GLY A 389 18.98 -31.46 48.33
N ASP A 390 18.63 -30.30 47.76
CA ASP A 390 17.57 -29.42 48.27
C ASP A 390 16.17 -29.74 47.69
N ALA A 391 16.07 -30.77 46.85
CA ALA A 391 14.81 -31.28 46.31
C ALA A 391 14.65 -32.78 46.52
N ASP A 392 13.41 -33.23 46.57
CA ASP A 392 13.05 -34.64 46.48
C ASP A 392 13.46 -35.22 45.13
N THR A 393 13.68 -36.53 45.09
CA THR A 393 13.91 -37.23 43.82
C THR A 393 12.65 -37.24 42.99
N ASN A 394 12.77 -36.88 41.72
CA ASN A 394 11.67 -36.81 40.75
C ASN A 394 10.98 -38.17 40.53
N GLU A 395 11.71 -39.25 40.83
CA GLU A 395 11.25 -40.63 40.79
C GLU A 395 11.57 -41.28 42.14
N ASN A 396 10.65 -42.07 42.66
CA ASN A 396 10.87 -42.87 43.87
C ASN A 396 11.64 -44.18 43.56
N ARG A 397 12.20 -44.33 42.36
CA ARG A 397 12.94 -45.51 41.93
C ARG A 397 14.17 -45.10 41.14
N TRP A 398 15.28 -45.73 41.43
CA TRP A 398 16.51 -45.60 40.66
C TRP A 398 17.26 -46.93 40.62
N PHE A 399 18.38 -46.94 39.92
CA PHE A 399 19.24 -48.12 39.85
C PHE A 399 20.61 -47.81 40.43
N ASP A 400 21.00 -48.63 41.40
CA ASP A 400 22.36 -48.64 41.92
C ASP A 400 23.16 -49.74 41.26
N TYR A 401 24.48 -49.52 41.15
CA TYR A 401 25.40 -50.46 40.52
C TYR A 401 26.52 -50.78 41.50
N ILE A 402 26.62 -52.05 41.86
CA ILE A 402 27.76 -52.57 42.61
C ILE A 402 28.67 -53.29 41.63
N ARG A 403 29.95 -52.88 41.59
CA ARG A 403 30.96 -53.48 40.72
C ARG A 403 32.16 -53.92 41.55
N ILE A 404 32.65 -55.11 41.29
CA ILE A 404 33.94 -55.60 41.78
C ILE A 404 34.93 -55.42 40.64
N ILE A 405 35.94 -54.58 40.87
CA ILE A 405 36.97 -54.28 39.88
C ILE A 405 38.27 -54.92 40.35
N SER A 406 38.93 -55.67 39.46
CA SER A 406 40.25 -56.23 39.72
C SER A 406 41.27 -55.10 39.79
N THR A 407 41.99 -55.01 40.90
CA THR A 407 43.06 -54.00 41.09
C THR A 407 44.31 -54.28 40.26
N LYS A 408 44.44 -55.49 39.70
CA LYS A 408 45.61 -55.88 38.88
C LYS A 408 45.52 -55.33 37.46
N ASP A 409 44.33 -55.28 36.89
CA ASP A 409 44.11 -54.95 35.48
C ASP A 409 42.92 -54.00 35.24
N ASN A 410 42.30 -53.47 36.30
CA ASN A 410 41.13 -52.58 36.27
C ASN A 410 39.92 -53.15 35.50
N LYS A 411 39.86 -54.48 35.32
CA LYS A 411 38.71 -55.12 34.67
C LYS A 411 37.60 -55.36 35.67
N GLU A 412 36.37 -55.15 35.21
CA GLU A 412 35.18 -55.56 35.94
C GLU A 412 35.17 -57.09 36.04
N VAL A 413 35.17 -57.59 37.27
CA VAL A 413 35.10 -59.02 37.59
C VAL A 413 33.65 -59.44 37.76
N LEU A 414 32.84 -58.56 38.36
CA LEU A 414 31.43 -58.78 38.61
C LEU A 414 30.71 -57.43 38.67
N SER A 415 29.51 -57.37 38.10
CA SER A 415 28.58 -56.26 38.31
C SER A 415 27.19 -56.77 38.66
N LYS A 416 26.51 -56.00 39.51
CA LYS A 416 25.12 -56.22 39.83
C LYS A 416 24.39 -54.88 39.78
N LYS A 417 23.32 -54.84 38.99
CA LYS A 417 22.35 -53.74 38.95
C LYS A 417 21.27 -54.03 39.99
N LEU A 418 21.01 -53.08 40.87
CA LEU A 418 20.02 -53.18 41.93
C LEU A 418 18.92 -52.15 41.67
N GLY A 419 17.67 -52.60 41.60
CA GLY A 419 16.53 -51.69 41.64
C GLY A 419 16.35 -51.22 43.07
N VAL A 420 16.39 -49.91 43.28
CA VAL A 420 16.21 -49.28 44.57
C VAL A 420 14.96 -48.42 44.52
N SER A 421 14.18 -48.48 45.58
CA SER A 421 13.06 -47.56 45.81
C SER A 421 13.38 -46.74 47.04
N GLY A 422 13.42 -45.43 46.89
CA GLY A 422 13.41 -44.50 48.03
C GLY A 422 11.98 -44.22 48.45
N GLU A 423 11.79 -43.89 49.73
CA GLU A 423 10.62 -43.13 50.17
C GLU A 423 10.85 -41.64 49.94
#